data_AF-A0A8J4XA82-F1
#
_entry.id   AF-A0A8J4XA82-F1
#
_cell.length_a   1.000
_cell.length_b   1.000
_cell.length_c   1.000
_cell.angle_alpha   90.00
_cell.angle_beta   90.00
_cell.angle_gamma   90.00
#
_symmetry.space_group_name_H-M   'P 1'
#
loop_
_entity.id
_entity.type
_entity.pdbx_description
1 polymer ?
#
loop_
_entity_poly.entity_id
_entity_poly.type
_entity_poly.pdbx_seq_one_letter_code
_entity_poly.pdbx_strand_id
1 'polypeptide(L)'
;MSRLLSVSPAVFCPRCKYCSQNGGSFYFVVQKRLIQQPLTGPGSQRRSLTTTSRAFRFNNGGKRRFWALGIGAGVLLALGLRYYVYSRECECEKTVKSYSSSKYSAAIESSRDLVQRIKDEVGAPGMVIGVSVDGVQVWSEGIGYADLENRVPCDVGTVMRIASISKSLTATAVARVWEDGKLDLDAPVQKYVPEFPEKQFEGMDVTITPRLLLSHLSGIRHYEKDPKKVREEKEKAKRLVKPPGIKEEKDSDETEEKSTQSDNRKKNKNAKHGKRKKEFEQGEYYIKDNFEDIIQALDLFKDDPLIFKPGSTFLYSTHAFTLLSAVLERAAGRRFLDLMMNMFRELGMLNTVPDENDPIIYNRA
;
A
#
# COMPACT_ATOMS: atom_id res chain seq x y z
N MET A 1 -7.05 32.98 6.60
CA MET A 1 -5.65 33.24 7.02
C MET A 1 -4.96 31.89 7.12
N SER A 2 -3.77 31.56 6.62
CA SER A 2 -2.82 32.13 5.67
C SER A 2 -1.76 31.01 5.48
N ARG A 3 -1.51 30.54 4.24
CA ARG A 3 -0.31 29.82 3.70
C ARG A 3 0.11 28.48 4.37
N LEU A 4 -0.09 27.31 3.73
CA LEU A 4 0.65 26.63 2.63
C LEU A 4 1.91 25.85 3.06
N LEU A 5 1.97 24.53 2.74
CA LEU A 5 2.98 23.86 1.88
C LEU A 5 2.62 22.36 1.67
N SER A 6 2.55 21.94 0.40
CA SER A 6 2.48 20.54 -0.08
C SER A 6 3.66 20.35 -1.03
N VAL A 7 4.37 19.23 -0.93
CA VAL A 7 5.45 18.85 -1.85
C VAL A 7 5.24 17.38 -2.25
N SER A 8 4.90 17.17 -3.52
CA SER A 8 5.45 16.05 -4.30
C SER A 8 6.64 16.63 -5.08
N PRO A 9 7.69 15.87 -5.42
CA PRO A 9 8.99 16.43 -5.79
C PRO A 9 8.94 17.00 -7.21
N ALA A 10 8.36 18.19 -7.36
CA ALA A 10 8.78 19.12 -8.37
C ALA A 10 10.09 19.72 -7.88
N VAL A 11 11.16 19.54 -8.64
CA VAL A 11 12.42 20.23 -8.38
C VAL A 11 12.14 21.75 -8.36
N PHE A 12 12.17 22.34 -7.16
CA PHE A 12 12.01 23.77 -7.00
C PHE A 12 13.33 24.46 -7.36
N CYS A 13 13.31 25.25 -8.42
CA CYS A 13 14.42 26.13 -8.76
C CYS A 13 14.37 27.38 -7.87
N PRO A 14 15.35 27.62 -6.97
CA PRO A 14 15.38 28.85 -6.17
C PRO A 14 15.57 30.12 -7.01
N ARG A 15 15.80 30.00 -8.33
CA ARG A 15 15.96 31.12 -9.27
C ARG A 15 14.72 31.48 -10.09
N CYS A 16 13.64 30.68 -10.11
CA CYS A 16 12.54 30.89 -11.07
C CYS A 16 11.15 30.94 -10.40
N LYS A 17 10.50 32.11 -10.43
CA LYS A 17 9.21 32.39 -9.77
C LYS A 17 7.94 31.91 -10.49
N TYR A 18 8.03 31.14 -11.59
CA TYR A 18 6.90 30.94 -12.50
C TYR A 18 6.59 29.49 -12.96
N CYS A 19 7.15 28.44 -12.35
CA CYS A 19 6.84 27.07 -12.76
C CYS A 19 5.79 26.40 -11.84
N SER A 20 4.54 26.43 -12.27
CA SER A 20 3.50 25.47 -11.86
C SER A 20 2.64 25.20 -13.09
N GLN A 21 2.56 23.94 -13.53
CA GLN A 21 1.36 23.41 -14.17
C GLN A 21 1.41 21.89 -14.33
N ASN A 22 0.42 21.24 -13.69
CA ASN A 22 -0.13 19.95 -14.09
C ASN A 22 -0.88 20.11 -15.42
N GLY A 23 -0.65 19.21 -16.37
CA GLY A 23 -1.52 18.97 -17.52
C GLY A 23 -2.28 17.67 -17.33
N GLY A 24 -3.49 17.74 -16.77
CA GLY A 24 -4.43 16.63 -16.67
C GLY A 24 -5.86 17.13 -16.86
N SER A 25 -6.42 16.89 -18.04
CA SER A 25 -7.75 17.33 -18.46
C SER A 25 -8.85 16.48 -17.82
N PHE A 26 -9.79 17.09 -17.11
CA PHE A 26 -11.14 16.54 -16.93
C PHE A 26 -12.19 17.64 -17.06
N TYR A 27 -13.15 17.40 -17.96
CA TYR A 27 -14.29 18.26 -18.26
C TYR A 27 -15.29 18.27 -17.10
N PHE A 28 -15.69 19.46 -16.65
CA PHE A 28 -16.96 19.67 -15.94
C PHE A 28 -17.69 20.84 -16.60
N VAL A 29 -18.82 20.54 -17.24
CA VAL A 29 -19.75 21.55 -17.77
C VAL A 29 -20.65 21.99 -16.62
N VAL A 30 -20.48 23.23 -16.16
CA VAL A 30 -21.48 23.92 -15.33
C VAL A 30 -22.05 25.07 -16.16
N GLN A 31 -23.26 24.87 -16.66
CA GLN A 31 -24.06 25.91 -17.29
C GLN A 31 -24.80 26.67 -16.17
N LYS A 32 -24.45 27.93 -15.94
CA LYS A 32 -25.29 28.85 -15.15
C LYS A 32 -26.43 29.35 -16.01
N ARG A 33 -27.69 29.21 -15.57
CA ARG A 33 -28.76 30.18 -15.86
C ARG A 33 -29.78 30.26 -14.73
N LEU A 34 -29.79 31.46 -14.14
CA LEU A 34 -30.87 32.28 -13.60
C LEU A 34 -32.25 31.68 -13.32
N ILE A 35 -32.69 32.02 -12.12
CA ILE A 35 -34.02 31.92 -11.48
C ILE A 35 -35.13 32.55 -12.33
N GLN A 36 -36.24 31.82 -12.51
CA GLN A 36 -37.63 32.31 -12.33
C GLN A 36 -38.62 31.13 -12.28
N GLN A 37 -39.63 31.28 -11.42
CA GLN A 37 -40.57 30.25 -10.92
C GLN A 37 -41.79 29.99 -11.85
N PRO A 38 -42.67 28.99 -11.56
CA PRO A 38 -43.31 28.11 -12.55
C PRO A 38 -44.80 28.38 -12.78
N LEU A 39 -45.37 27.93 -13.92
CA LEU A 39 -46.80 27.64 -14.08
C LEU A 39 -47.07 26.61 -15.23
N THR A 40 -47.67 25.47 -14.86
CA THR A 40 -48.72 24.65 -15.55
C THR A 40 -48.64 24.30 -17.07
N GLY A 41 -48.72 22.99 -17.41
CA GLY A 41 -48.88 22.45 -18.80
C GLY A 41 -50.35 22.39 -19.30
N PRO A 42 -50.79 21.45 -20.19
CA PRO A 42 -50.11 20.69 -21.26
C PRO A 42 -50.85 20.75 -22.64
N GLY A 43 -50.26 20.21 -23.72
CA GLY A 43 -50.98 19.88 -24.98
C GLY A 43 -50.11 20.01 -26.25
N SER A 44 -49.70 18.91 -26.89
CA SER A 44 -50.39 18.15 -27.96
C SER A 44 -50.03 18.56 -29.42
N GLN A 45 -49.47 17.57 -30.14
CA GLN A 45 -49.68 17.21 -31.55
C GLN A 45 -49.18 18.07 -32.75
N ARG A 46 -48.37 17.36 -33.56
CA ARG A 46 -48.48 17.06 -35.01
C ARG A 46 -48.04 18.05 -36.12
N ARG A 47 -47.21 17.44 -37.00
CA ARG A 47 -47.20 17.41 -38.48
C ARG A 47 -46.62 18.61 -39.26
N SER A 48 -45.50 18.31 -39.92
CA SER A 48 -45.27 18.29 -41.39
C SER A 48 -46.06 19.27 -42.25
N LEU A 49 -45.35 20.03 -43.10
CA LEU A 49 -45.56 20.00 -44.56
C LEU A 49 -44.40 20.65 -45.33
N THR A 50 -44.25 20.12 -46.53
CA THR A 50 -43.19 20.21 -47.53
C THR A 50 -43.27 21.44 -48.45
N THR A 51 -42.22 21.58 -49.30
CA THR A 51 -42.20 22.20 -50.65
C THR A 51 -42.30 23.73 -50.72
N THR A 52 -41.58 24.49 -51.57
CA THR A 52 -40.89 24.21 -52.84
C THR A 52 -39.88 25.33 -53.17
N SER A 53 -38.97 24.99 -54.07
CA SER A 53 -37.97 25.76 -54.82
C SER A 53 -38.33 27.20 -55.27
N ARG A 54 -37.32 28.10 -55.22
CA ARG A 54 -36.73 28.71 -56.43
C ARG A 54 -35.42 29.44 -56.13
N ALA A 55 -34.44 29.16 -56.97
CA ALA A 55 -33.11 29.74 -56.96
C ALA A 55 -33.14 31.20 -57.47
N PHE A 56 -32.42 32.07 -56.77
CA PHE A 56 -31.82 33.26 -57.37
C PHE A 56 -30.30 33.18 -57.18
N ARG A 57 -29.60 33.34 -58.30
CA ARG A 57 -28.16 33.16 -58.45
C ARG A 57 -27.51 34.54 -58.55
N PHE A 58 -26.29 34.61 -57.99
CA PHE A 58 -25.24 35.62 -58.16
C PHE A 58 -25.51 37.03 -57.59
N ASN A 59 -24.65 37.48 -56.66
CA ASN A 59 -23.33 37.93 -57.08
C ASN A 59 -22.28 37.75 -55.96
N ASN A 60 -21.09 37.34 -56.37
CA ASN A 60 -19.95 36.95 -55.58
C ASN A 60 -18.91 38.07 -55.72
N GLY A 61 -18.43 38.63 -54.61
CA GLY A 61 -17.43 39.69 -54.68
C GLY A 61 -16.92 40.12 -53.31
N GLY A 62 -15.84 39.47 -52.86
CA GLY A 62 -14.87 40.18 -52.02
C GLY A 62 -14.89 39.93 -50.51
N LYS A 63 -15.19 38.72 -49.99
CA LYS A 63 -14.95 38.41 -48.56
C LYS A 63 -14.53 36.96 -48.31
N ARG A 64 -13.51 36.45 -49.01
CA ARG A 64 -12.91 35.12 -48.72
C ARG A 64 -11.42 35.13 -48.35
N ARG A 65 -10.73 36.27 -48.42
CA ARG A 65 -9.28 36.34 -48.12
C ARG A 65 -8.94 36.66 -46.66
N PHE A 66 -9.87 37.19 -45.86
CA PHE A 66 -9.58 37.57 -44.47
C PHE A 66 -9.80 36.46 -43.43
N TRP A 67 -10.58 35.42 -43.74
CA TRP A 67 -10.87 34.35 -42.77
C TRP A 67 -9.87 33.18 -42.79
N ALA A 68 -9.15 32.96 -43.90
CA ALA A 68 -8.15 31.89 -43.98
C ALA A 68 -6.82 32.26 -43.29
N LEU A 69 -6.42 33.53 -43.33
CA LEU A 69 -5.20 34.02 -42.69
C LEU A 69 -5.34 34.09 -41.15
N GLY A 70 -6.52 34.41 -40.64
CA GLY A 70 -6.77 34.50 -39.19
C GLY A 70 -6.74 33.15 -38.47
N ILE A 71 -7.29 32.09 -39.08
CA ILE A 71 -7.29 30.74 -38.49
C ILE A 71 -5.89 30.10 -38.60
N GLY A 72 -5.20 30.28 -39.73
CA GLY A 72 -3.82 29.80 -39.90
C GLY A 72 -2.83 30.44 -38.92
N ALA A 73 -2.94 31.75 -38.71
CA ALA A 73 -2.13 32.46 -37.72
C ALA A 73 -2.46 32.01 -36.29
N GLY A 74 -3.74 31.84 -35.95
CA GLY A 74 -4.16 31.37 -34.63
C GLY A 74 -3.68 29.96 -34.28
N VAL A 75 -3.71 29.03 -35.25
CA VAL A 75 -3.21 27.66 -35.05
C VAL A 75 -1.69 27.62 -34.93
N LEU A 76 -0.96 28.39 -35.74
CA LEU A 76 0.50 28.50 -35.64
C LEU A 76 0.95 29.17 -34.34
N LEU A 77 0.22 30.17 -33.86
CA LEU A 77 0.51 30.84 -32.60
C LEU A 77 0.18 29.94 -31.40
N ALA A 78 -0.89 29.14 -31.48
CA ALA A 78 -1.23 28.14 -30.47
C ALA A 78 -0.25 26.95 -30.44
N LEU A 79 0.16 26.44 -31.60
CA LEU A 79 1.19 25.41 -31.71
C LEU A 79 2.57 25.95 -31.31
N GLY A 80 2.88 27.19 -31.67
CA GLY A 80 4.10 27.89 -31.29
C GLY A 80 4.17 28.15 -29.79
N LEU A 81 3.08 28.60 -29.15
CA LEU A 81 2.97 28.75 -27.70
C LEU A 81 3.03 27.40 -27.00
N ARG A 82 2.37 26.37 -27.53
CA ARG A 82 2.43 25.01 -26.97
C ARG A 82 3.83 24.41 -27.07
N TYR A 83 4.51 24.60 -28.21
CA TYR A 83 5.89 24.17 -28.39
C TYR A 83 6.86 24.98 -27.52
N TYR A 84 6.67 26.29 -27.40
CA TYR A 84 7.50 27.18 -26.56
C TYR A 84 7.33 26.89 -25.06
N VAL A 85 6.12 26.52 -24.63
CA VAL A 85 5.85 26.07 -23.25
C VAL A 85 6.37 24.66 -23.01
N TYR A 86 6.31 23.76 -24.02
CA TYR A 86 6.83 22.39 -23.93
C TYR A 86 8.36 22.31 -23.95
N SER A 87 9.03 23.22 -24.68
CA SER A 87 10.50 23.26 -24.77
C SER A 87 11.17 24.01 -23.61
N ARG A 88 10.40 24.60 -22.69
CA ARG A 88 10.89 25.01 -21.36
C ARG A 88 10.89 23.81 -20.40
N GLU A 89 11.71 22.82 -20.71
CA GLU A 89 12.27 21.99 -19.63
C GLU A 89 13.10 22.91 -18.73
N CYS A 90 12.70 23.03 -17.47
CA CYS A 90 13.39 23.88 -16.51
C CYS A 90 14.79 23.31 -16.28
N GLU A 91 15.82 24.06 -16.65
CA GLU A 91 17.25 23.70 -16.51
C GLU A 91 17.62 23.24 -15.09
N CYS A 92 16.86 23.71 -14.09
CA CYS A 92 16.99 23.34 -12.68
C CYS A 92 16.77 21.86 -12.38
N GLU A 93 15.85 21.19 -13.08
CA GLU A 93 15.58 19.78 -12.81
C GLU A 93 16.78 18.91 -13.20
N LYS A 94 17.49 19.32 -14.25
CA LYS A 94 18.75 18.70 -14.68
C LYS A 94 19.87 18.99 -13.68
N THR A 95 19.94 20.21 -13.13
CA THR A 95 20.97 20.58 -12.15
C THR A 95 20.82 19.83 -10.82
N VAL A 96 19.59 19.67 -10.28
CA VAL A 96 19.39 18.96 -8.99
C VAL A 96 19.59 17.45 -9.12
N LYS A 97 19.14 16.83 -10.22
CA LYS A 97 19.44 15.41 -10.52
C LYS A 97 20.95 15.17 -10.71
N SER A 98 21.65 16.09 -11.37
CA SER A 98 23.09 16.00 -11.61
C SER A 98 23.96 16.26 -10.37
N TYR A 99 23.53 17.07 -9.41
CA TYR A 99 24.31 17.41 -8.21
C TYR A 99 24.12 16.42 -7.06
N SER A 100 22.97 15.73 -7.01
CA SER A 100 22.65 14.74 -5.97
C SER A 100 23.41 13.43 -6.18
N SER A 101 23.51 12.94 -7.43
CA SER A 101 24.18 11.67 -7.71
C SER A 101 25.69 11.71 -7.47
N SER A 102 26.32 12.89 -7.57
CA SER A 102 27.77 13.02 -7.38
C SER A 102 28.20 12.92 -5.92
N LYS A 103 27.36 13.37 -4.97
CA LYS A 103 27.69 13.33 -3.53
C LYS A 103 27.71 11.91 -2.98
N TYR A 104 26.81 11.06 -3.48
CA TYR A 104 26.62 9.70 -2.98
C TYR A 104 27.22 8.63 -3.88
N SER A 105 27.92 9.01 -4.96
CA SER A 105 28.43 8.09 -5.98
C SER A 105 29.27 6.95 -5.40
N ALA A 106 30.22 7.25 -4.51
CA ALA A 106 31.06 6.24 -3.87
C ALA A 106 30.26 5.27 -2.99
N ALA A 107 29.27 5.77 -2.24
CA ALA A 107 28.39 4.94 -1.41
C ALA A 107 27.45 4.07 -2.27
N ILE A 108 26.95 4.61 -3.38
CA ILE A 108 26.13 3.88 -4.35
C ILE A 108 26.95 2.76 -4.98
N GLU A 109 28.20 3.03 -5.37
CA GLU A 109 29.09 2.03 -5.96
C GLU A 109 29.37 0.89 -4.97
N SER A 110 29.74 1.19 -3.71
CA SER A 110 29.96 0.16 -2.70
C SER A 110 28.68 -0.62 -2.38
N SER A 111 27.53 0.06 -2.37
CA SER A 111 26.23 -0.56 -2.09
C SER A 111 25.77 -1.46 -3.23
N ARG A 112 26.02 -1.08 -4.49
CA ARG A 112 25.68 -1.90 -5.66
C ARG A 112 26.37 -3.26 -5.60
N ASP A 113 27.67 -3.26 -5.32
CA ASP A 113 28.46 -4.48 -5.17
C ASP A 113 27.96 -5.36 -4.00
N LEU A 114 27.63 -4.75 -2.86
CA LEU A 114 27.02 -5.47 -1.73
C LEU A 114 25.66 -6.07 -2.08
N VAL A 115 24.76 -5.29 -2.69
CA VAL A 115 23.42 -5.75 -3.05
C VAL A 115 23.49 -6.85 -4.10
N GLN A 116 24.40 -6.77 -5.05
CA GLN A 116 24.65 -7.83 -6.02
C GLN A 116 25.06 -9.14 -5.32
N ARG A 117 26.00 -9.08 -4.38
CA ARG A 117 26.39 -10.25 -3.58
C ARG A 117 25.23 -10.83 -2.78
N ILE A 118 24.45 -9.98 -2.10
CA ILE A 118 23.28 -10.42 -1.33
C ILE A 118 22.28 -11.10 -2.26
N LYS A 119 21.98 -10.51 -3.42
CA LYS A 119 21.09 -11.09 -4.43
C LYS A 119 21.54 -12.50 -4.81
N ASP A 120 22.83 -12.66 -5.09
CA ASP A 120 23.40 -13.95 -5.51
C ASP A 120 23.45 -14.96 -4.36
N GLU A 121 23.77 -14.53 -3.13
CA GLU A 121 23.82 -15.36 -1.93
C GLU A 121 22.44 -15.92 -1.54
N VAL A 122 21.40 -15.09 -1.57
CA VAL A 122 20.03 -15.52 -1.25
C VAL A 122 19.34 -16.21 -2.43
N GLY A 123 19.99 -16.24 -3.61
CA GLY A 123 19.42 -16.80 -4.83
C GLY A 123 18.22 -16.01 -5.36
N ALA A 124 18.15 -14.70 -5.12
CA ALA A 124 17.09 -13.85 -5.65
C ALA A 124 17.28 -13.63 -7.17
N PRO A 125 16.26 -13.88 -8.01
CA PRO A 125 16.37 -13.66 -9.46
C PRO A 125 16.62 -12.19 -9.82
N GLY A 126 15.94 -11.28 -9.12
CA GLY A 126 16.05 -9.84 -9.32
C GLY A 126 15.72 -9.06 -8.04
N MET A 127 16.17 -7.80 -8.01
CA MET A 127 15.90 -6.86 -6.92
C MET A 127 15.66 -5.46 -7.49
N VAL A 128 14.79 -4.70 -6.84
CA VAL A 128 14.60 -3.27 -7.10
C VAL A 128 15.03 -2.49 -5.86
N ILE A 129 15.87 -1.48 -6.08
CA ILE A 129 16.45 -0.64 -5.05
C ILE A 129 15.95 0.79 -5.23
N GLY A 130 15.61 1.43 -4.12
CA GLY A 130 15.33 2.86 -4.05
C GLY A 130 15.89 3.44 -2.76
N VAL A 131 16.66 4.52 -2.87
CA VAL A 131 17.24 5.25 -1.73
C VAL A 131 16.89 6.72 -1.87
N SER A 132 16.39 7.29 -0.78
CA SER A 132 16.06 8.72 -0.67
C SER A 132 16.77 9.31 0.54
N VAL A 133 17.32 10.50 0.39
CA VAL A 133 17.92 11.29 1.47
C VAL A 133 17.23 12.64 1.49
N ASP A 134 16.71 13.04 2.65
CA ASP A 134 15.98 14.30 2.85
C ASP A 134 14.82 14.50 1.85
N GLY A 135 14.12 13.39 1.55
CA GLY A 135 12.99 13.39 0.60
C GLY A 135 13.39 13.45 -0.89
N VAL A 136 14.69 13.45 -1.21
CA VAL A 136 15.20 13.43 -2.58
C VAL A 136 15.72 12.03 -2.91
N GLN A 137 15.23 11.44 -4.00
CA GLN A 137 15.76 10.18 -4.52
C GLN A 137 17.22 10.38 -4.95
N VAL A 138 18.13 9.59 -4.36
CA VAL A 138 19.58 9.63 -4.64
C VAL A 138 20.06 8.41 -5.43
N TRP A 139 19.33 7.29 -5.35
CA TRP A 139 19.62 6.07 -6.10
C TRP A 139 18.32 5.30 -6.37
N SER A 140 18.14 4.82 -7.59
CA SER A 140 17.11 3.86 -7.93
C SER A 140 17.63 2.96 -9.04
N GLU A 141 17.54 1.65 -8.86
CA GLU A 141 18.13 0.67 -9.77
C GLU A 141 17.38 -0.66 -9.67
N GLY A 142 17.19 -1.34 -10.79
CA GLY A 142 16.80 -2.74 -10.83
C GLY A 142 18.00 -3.58 -11.25
N ILE A 143 18.18 -4.73 -10.61
CA ILE A 143 19.25 -5.68 -10.92
C ILE A 143 18.69 -7.08 -11.11
N GLY A 144 19.32 -7.88 -11.97
CA GLY A 144 18.89 -9.24 -12.28
C GLY A 144 17.68 -9.30 -13.20
N TYR A 145 16.82 -10.29 -12.98
CA TYR A 145 15.68 -10.60 -13.84
C TYR A 145 14.37 -10.51 -13.06
N ALA A 146 13.35 -9.91 -13.68
CA ALA A 146 11.97 -9.98 -13.22
C ALA A 146 11.40 -11.38 -13.51
N ASP A 147 11.75 -11.93 -14.67
CA ASP A 147 11.38 -13.29 -15.11
C ASP A 147 12.64 -13.98 -15.66
N LEU A 148 13.05 -15.06 -15.00
CA LEU A 148 14.30 -15.74 -15.31
C LEU A 148 14.19 -16.59 -16.58
N GLU A 149 13.05 -17.28 -16.75
CA GLU A 149 12.74 -18.16 -17.86
C GLU A 149 12.68 -17.39 -19.19
N ASN A 150 12.03 -16.23 -19.17
CA ASN A 150 11.88 -15.35 -20.32
C ASN A 150 12.99 -14.29 -20.43
N ARG A 151 13.93 -14.26 -19.48
CA ARG A 151 15.06 -13.31 -19.40
C ARG A 151 14.60 -11.86 -19.43
N VAL A 152 13.49 -11.55 -18.77
CA VAL A 152 13.00 -10.17 -18.64
C VAL A 152 13.85 -9.46 -17.59
N PRO A 153 14.55 -8.37 -17.94
CA PRO A 153 15.37 -7.64 -16.97
C PRO A 153 14.49 -7.03 -15.86
N CYS A 154 14.99 -7.07 -14.63
CA CYS A 154 14.39 -6.34 -13.51
C CYS A 154 14.82 -4.88 -13.58
N ASP A 155 13.86 -3.96 -13.57
CA ASP A 155 14.11 -2.51 -13.61
C ASP A 155 13.33 -1.77 -12.52
N VAL A 156 13.52 -0.43 -12.44
CA VAL A 156 12.86 0.42 -11.44
C VAL A 156 11.34 0.51 -11.60
N GLY A 157 10.81 0.11 -12.77
CA GLY A 157 9.39 0.06 -13.08
C GLY A 157 8.75 -1.31 -12.81
N THR A 158 9.55 -2.29 -12.39
CA THR A 158 9.08 -3.66 -12.12
C THR A 158 8.21 -3.69 -10.86
N VAL A 159 6.98 -4.19 -10.99
CA VAL A 159 6.00 -4.31 -9.92
C VAL A 159 6.22 -5.64 -9.19
N MET A 160 6.38 -5.56 -7.86
CA MET A 160 6.69 -6.72 -7.01
C MET A 160 5.54 -7.02 -6.05
N ARG A 161 5.35 -8.30 -5.71
CA ARG A 161 4.52 -8.66 -4.54
C ARG A 161 5.23 -8.22 -3.27
N ILE A 162 4.64 -7.27 -2.53
CA ILE A 162 5.26 -6.67 -1.34
C ILE A 162 4.93 -7.38 -0.02
N ALA A 163 4.03 -8.38 -0.05
CA ALA A 163 3.65 -9.19 1.10
C ALA A 163 3.38 -8.35 2.38
N SER A 164 4.09 -8.61 3.48
CA SER A 164 3.83 -7.97 4.76
C SER A 164 4.20 -6.48 4.84
N ILE A 165 4.89 -5.93 3.82
CA ILE A 165 5.07 -4.47 3.69
C ILE A 165 3.71 -3.76 3.60
N SER A 166 2.68 -4.44 3.08
CA SER A 166 1.30 -3.93 3.06
C SER A 166 0.79 -3.49 4.44
N LYS A 167 1.27 -4.10 5.54
CA LYS A 167 0.87 -3.71 6.91
C LYS A 167 1.28 -2.29 7.26
N SER A 168 2.45 -1.84 6.81
CA SER A 168 2.91 -0.46 7.02
C SER A 168 2.07 0.55 6.23
N LEU A 169 1.62 0.16 5.03
CA LEU A 169 0.69 0.96 4.24
C LEU A 169 -0.68 1.03 4.95
N THR A 170 -1.20 -0.10 5.42
CA THR A 170 -2.44 -0.14 6.21
C THR A 170 -2.33 0.71 7.48
N ALA A 171 -1.19 0.67 8.18
CA ALA A 171 -0.94 1.51 9.36
C ALA A 171 -0.99 3.01 9.03
N THR A 172 -0.55 3.41 7.83
CA THR A 172 -0.67 4.79 7.35
C THR A 172 -2.14 5.18 7.15
N ALA A 173 -2.95 4.26 6.60
CA ALA A 173 -4.40 4.48 6.49
C ALA A 173 -5.08 4.57 7.87
N VAL A 174 -4.66 3.75 8.85
CA VAL A 174 -5.11 3.85 10.25
C VAL A 174 -4.84 5.25 10.80
N ALA A 175 -3.62 5.76 10.63
CA ALA A 175 -3.26 7.09 11.11
C ALA A 175 -4.14 8.18 10.50
N ARG A 176 -4.41 8.13 9.19
CA ARG A 176 -5.30 9.09 8.50
C ARG A 176 -6.74 9.03 9.02
N VAL A 177 -7.32 7.84 9.16
CA VAL A 177 -8.71 7.69 9.64
C VAL A 177 -8.83 8.11 11.12
N TRP A 178 -7.77 7.92 11.90
CA TRP A 178 -7.67 8.41 13.28
C TRP A 178 -7.56 9.95 13.34
N GLU A 179 -6.70 10.57 12.51
CA GLU A 179 -6.59 12.04 12.38
C GLU A 179 -7.90 12.69 11.94
N ASP A 180 -8.68 12.02 11.08
CA ASP A 180 -10.03 12.42 10.67
C ASP A 180 -11.07 12.37 11.82
N GLY A 181 -10.70 11.82 13.00
CA GLY A 181 -11.60 11.64 14.14
C GLY A 181 -12.63 10.52 13.96
N LYS A 182 -12.48 9.66 12.94
CA LYS A 182 -13.43 8.58 12.62
C LYS A 182 -13.09 7.27 13.31
N LEU A 183 -11.81 7.07 13.63
CA LEU A 183 -11.34 5.89 14.35
C LEU A 183 -10.87 6.31 15.74
N ASP A 184 -11.38 5.61 16.74
CA ASP A 184 -10.85 5.58 18.11
C ASP A 184 -10.02 4.30 18.28
N LEU A 185 -8.74 4.46 18.58
CA LEU A 185 -7.77 3.35 18.70
C LEU A 185 -7.96 2.51 19.96
N ASP A 186 -8.66 3.04 20.98
CA ASP A 186 -8.84 2.41 22.28
C ASP A 186 -10.28 1.93 22.51
N ALA A 187 -11.18 2.21 21.57
CA ALA A 187 -12.52 1.62 21.58
C ALA A 187 -12.47 0.09 21.33
N PRO A 188 -13.42 -0.68 21.89
CA PRO A 188 -13.61 -2.08 21.52
C PRO A 188 -13.81 -2.23 20.02
N VAL A 189 -13.22 -3.25 19.40
CA VAL A 189 -13.39 -3.53 17.96
C VAL A 189 -14.85 -3.72 17.57
N GLN A 190 -15.67 -4.23 18.49
CA GLN A 190 -17.12 -4.42 18.33
C GLN A 190 -17.88 -3.11 18.05
N LYS A 191 -17.32 -1.95 18.42
CA LYS A 191 -17.88 -0.64 18.06
C LYS A 191 -18.00 -0.47 16.54
N TYR A 192 -17.05 -1.04 15.79
CA TYR A 192 -16.98 -0.93 14.34
C TYR A 192 -17.43 -2.21 13.65
N VAL A 193 -17.09 -3.37 14.23
CA VAL A 193 -17.35 -4.70 13.66
C VAL A 193 -18.15 -5.52 14.69
N PRO A 194 -19.45 -5.28 14.84
CA PRO A 194 -20.30 -6.00 15.81
C PRO A 194 -20.38 -7.51 15.53
N GLU A 195 -20.05 -7.95 14.33
CA GLU A 195 -20.01 -9.36 13.92
C GLU A 195 -18.80 -10.12 14.51
N PHE A 196 -17.78 -9.41 15.00
CA PHE A 196 -16.63 -10.02 15.66
C PHE A 196 -16.98 -10.32 17.14
N PRO A 197 -16.98 -11.59 17.56
CA PRO A 197 -17.51 -11.97 18.87
C PRO A 197 -16.68 -11.36 20.01
N GLU A 198 -17.34 -11.10 21.13
CA GLU A 198 -16.64 -10.81 22.38
C GLU A 198 -15.73 -11.98 22.75
N LYS A 199 -14.56 -11.66 23.30
CA LYS A 199 -13.53 -12.65 23.59
C LYS A 199 -13.36 -12.83 25.07
N GLN A 200 -13.12 -14.08 25.45
CA GLN A 200 -12.71 -14.45 26.79
C GLN A 200 -11.30 -15.03 26.76
N PHE A 201 -10.54 -14.79 27.82
CA PHE A 201 -9.27 -15.45 28.07
C PHE A 201 -9.26 -15.97 29.50
N GLU A 202 -9.09 -17.29 29.65
CA GLU A 202 -9.11 -17.95 30.97
C GLU A 202 -10.41 -17.67 31.77
N GLY A 203 -11.54 -17.60 31.06
CA GLY A 203 -12.87 -17.36 31.65
C GLY A 203 -13.17 -15.91 32.03
N MET A 204 -12.28 -14.97 31.72
CA MET A 204 -12.50 -13.54 31.91
C MET A 204 -12.76 -12.84 30.58
N ASP A 205 -13.72 -11.92 30.56
CA ASP A 205 -13.97 -11.06 29.40
C ASP A 205 -12.76 -10.16 29.14
N VAL A 206 -12.35 -10.09 27.88
CA VAL A 206 -11.22 -9.28 27.43
C VAL A 206 -11.59 -8.45 26.21
N THR A 207 -11.13 -7.20 26.21
CA THR A 207 -11.36 -6.28 25.12
C THR A 207 -10.19 -6.28 24.14
N ILE A 208 -10.50 -6.35 22.85
CA ILE A 208 -9.54 -6.10 21.77
C ILE A 208 -9.84 -4.72 21.21
N THR A 209 -8.79 -3.92 21.00
CA THR A 209 -8.88 -2.57 20.44
C THR A 209 -8.06 -2.47 19.15
N PRO A 210 -8.34 -1.49 18.27
CA PRO A 210 -7.54 -1.26 17.07
C PRO A 210 -6.05 -1.04 17.36
N ARG A 211 -5.70 -0.39 18.49
CA ARG A 211 -4.31 -0.25 18.96
C ARG A 211 -3.65 -1.62 19.15
N LEU A 212 -4.33 -2.55 19.81
CA LEU A 212 -3.80 -3.89 20.05
C LEU A 212 -3.65 -4.70 18.75
N LEU A 213 -4.54 -4.50 17.78
CA LEU A 213 -4.40 -5.12 16.45
C LEU A 213 -3.16 -4.59 15.73
N LEU A 214 -3.02 -3.25 15.67
CA LEU A 214 -1.92 -2.57 15.00
C LEU A 214 -0.55 -2.97 15.58
N SER A 215 -0.49 -3.20 16.89
CA SER A 215 0.75 -3.57 17.60
C SER A 215 0.98 -5.08 17.71
N HIS A 216 0.17 -5.93 17.08
CA HIS A 216 0.26 -7.39 17.23
C HIS A 216 0.18 -7.87 18.69
N LEU A 217 -0.65 -7.21 19.49
CA LEU A 217 -0.89 -7.48 20.91
C LEU A 217 -2.29 -8.02 21.20
N SER A 218 -3.11 -8.30 20.19
CA SER A 218 -4.50 -8.75 20.35
C SER A 218 -4.64 -10.18 20.88
N GLY A 219 -3.58 -11.00 20.78
CA GLY A 219 -3.65 -12.42 21.11
C GLY A 219 -4.34 -13.29 20.06
N ILE A 220 -4.78 -12.69 18.94
CA ILE A 220 -5.33 -13.41 17.77
C ILE A 220 -4.20 -14.23 17.14
N ARG A 221 -4.50 -15.50 16.82
CA ARG A 221 -3.53 -16.41 16.22
C ARG A 221 -3.03 -15.93 14.86
N HIS A 222 -1.93 -16.52 14.40
CA HIS A 222 -1.56 -16.48 13.00
C HIS A 222 -2.16 -17.69 12.28
N TYR A 223 -1.43 -18.34 11.36
CA TYR A 223 -1.94 -19.52 10.68
C TYR A 223 -2.08 -20.74 11.60
N GLU A 224 -1.16 -20.93 12.57
CA GLU A 224 -1.21 -22.11 13.46
C GLU A 224 -2.40 -21.98 14.42
N LYS A 225 -3.28 -22.99 14.38
CA LYS A 225 -4.52 -23.00 15.16
C LYS A 225 -4.32 -23.50 16.58
N ASP A 226 -3.32 -24.36 16.81
CA ASP A 226 -3.09 -24.96 18.12
C ASP A 226 -2.40 -23.97 19.08
N PRO A 227 -3.09 -23.47 20.13
CA PRO A 227 -2.50 -22.49 21.04
C PRO A 227 -1.31 -23.03 21.82
N LYS A 228 -1.27 -24.33 22.11
CA LYS A 228 -0.18 -24.95 22.87
C LYS A 228 1.11 -24.90 22.06
N LYS A 229 1.04 -25.24 20.76
CA LYS A 229 2.19 -25.16 19.86
C LYS A 229 2.73 -23.75 19.74
N VAL A 230 1.84 -22.76 19.53
CA VAL A 230 2.25 -21.35 19.42
C VAL A 230 2.93 -20.88 20.71
N ARG A 231 2.38 -21.24 21.89
CA ARG A 231 2.99 -20.91 23.19
C ARG A 231 4.37 -21.56 23.36
N GLU A 232 4.49 -22.85 23.03
CA GLU A 232 5.77 -23.56 23.11
C GLU A 232 6.85 -22.99 22.18
N GLU A 233 6.49 -22.66 20.94
CA GLU A 233 7.41 -22.08 19.96
C GLU A 233 7.93 -20.72 20.43
N LYS A 234 7.04 -19.91 21.01
CA LYS A 234 7.40 -18.62 21.56
C LYS A 234 8.33 -18.73 22.76
N GLU A 235 8.08 -19.68 23.66
CA GLU A 235 8.98 -19.94 24.80
C GLU A 235 10.34 -20.47 24.34
N LYS A 236 10.38 -21.30 23.30
CA LYS A 236 11.64 -21.73 22.67
C LYS A 236 12.39 -20.55 22.04
N ALA A 237 11.71 -19.68 21.30
CA ALA A 237 12.31 -18.49 20.70
C ALA A 237 12.90 -17.54 21.76
N LYS A 238 12.19 -17.31 22.87
CA LYS A 238 12.71 -16.53 24.01
C LYS A 238 14.01 -17.12 24.58
N ARG A 239 14.12 -18.46 24.67
CA ARG A 239 15.33 -19.13 25.17
C ARG A 239 16.53 -18.96 24.22
N LEU A 240 16.29 -18.90 22.91
CA LEU A 240 17.36 -18.73 21.90
C LEU A 240 17.90 -17.31 21.85
N VAL A 241 17.09 -16.32 22.24
CA VAL A 241 17.49 -14.90 22.26
C VAL A 241 18.19 -14.50 23.57
N LYS A 242 18.04 -15.29 24.65
CA LYS A 242 18.79 -15.03 25.90
C LYS A 242 20.29 -15.27 25.67
N PRO A 243 21.17 -14.28 25.91
CA PRO A 243 22.61 -14.52 25.87
C PRO A 243 23.00 -15.57 26.92
N PRO A 244 24.02 -16.41 26.65
CA PRO A 244 24.47 -17.39 27.63
C PRO A 244 25.12 -16.68 28.81
N GLY A 245 24.37 -16.57 29.92
CA GLY A 245 24.92 -16.23 31.23
C GLY A 245 24.45 -14.89 31.82
N ILE A 246 23.20 -14.83 32.28
CA ILE A 246 22.86 -14.19 33.56
C ILE A 246 21.83 -15.10 34.23
N LYS A 247 22.26 -15.84 35.25
CA LYS A 247 21.34 -16.51 36.18
C LYS A 247 20.89 -15.43 37.16
N GLU A 248 19.60 -15.13 37.18
CA GLU A 248 19.02 -14.40 38.32
C GLU A 248 19.08 -15.34 39.52
N GLU A 249 19.89 -14.97 40.51
CA GLU A 249 19.91 -15.60 41.82
C GLU A 249 18.55 -15.37 42.49
N LYS A 250 17.89 -16.45 42.86
CA LYS A 250 16.92 -16.43 43.96
C LYS A 250 17.46 -17.35 45.04
N ASP A 251 17.76 -16.73 46.17
CA ASP A 251 18.01 -17.34 47.47
C ASP A 251 16.93 -18.36 47.83
N SER A 252 17.36 -19.56 48.21
CA SER A 252 16.97 -20.20 49.48
C SER A 252 17.73 -21.52 49.66
N ASP A 253 18.61 -21.48 50.65
CA ASP A 253 19.27 -22.50 51.48
C ASP A 253 19.06 -24.02 51.27
N GLU A 254 20.22 -24.70 51.41
CA GLU A 254 20.53 -26.02 52.01
C GLU A 254 19.89 -27.29 51.37
N THR A 255 20.57 -28.42 51.15
CA THR A 255 21.78 -29.01 51.75
C THR A 255 22.51 -29.91 50.73
N GLU A 256 23.80 -30.09 50.96
CA GLU A 256 24.78 -30.89 50.22
C GLU A 256 24.40 -32.38 50.01
N GLU A 257 24.78 -32.95 48.85
CA GLU A 257 25.80 -34.01 48.79
C GLU A 257 26.14 -34.40 47.33
N LYS A 258 27.43 -34.42 47.02
CA LYS A 258 28.01 -34.85 45.75
C LYS A 258 28.07 -36.38 45.69
N SER A 259 27.73 -36.95 44.54
CA SER A 259 28.52 -38.06 43.99
C SER A 259 28.55 -38.06 42.46
N THR A 260 29.76 -37.93 41.95
CA THR A 260 30.22 -38.18 40.58
C THR A 260 30.00 -39.63 40.17
N GLN A 261 29.45 -39.89 38.97
CA GLN A 261 30.05 -40.86 38.04
C GLN A 261 29.45 -40.81 36.63
N SER A 262 30.33 -40.44 35.69
CA SER A 262 30.57 -41.03 34.36
C SER A 262 29.41 -41.52 33.50
N ASP A 263 29.27 -40.85 32.36
CA ASP A 263 29.13 -41.40 31.01
C ASP A 263 28.72 -42.87 30.88
N ASN A 264 27.54 -43.10 30.30
CA ASN A 264 27.49 -44.04 29.19
C ASN A 264 26.38 -43.73 28.19
N ARG A 265 26.85 -43.31 27.03
CA ARG A 265 26.15 -43.03 25.79
C ARG A 265 25.55 -44.33 25.23
N LYS A 266 24.24 -44.54 25.39
CA LYS A 266 23.48 -45.49 24.55
C LYS A 266 22.41 -44.76 23.74
N LYS A 267 22.69 -44.66 22.44
CA LYS A 267 21.74 -44.32 21.37
C LYS A 267 20.46 -45.14 21.56
N ASN A 268 19.35 -44.48 21.85
CA ASN A 268 18.04 -45.01 21.54
C ASN A 268 17.37 -44.11 20.50
N LYS A 269 17.63 -44.44 19.23
CA LYS A 269 16.85 -43.96 18.10
C LYS A 269 15.51 -44.67 18.15
N ASN A 270 14.48 -44.02 18.67
CA ASN A 270 13.08 -44.17 18.26
C ASN A 270 12.19 -43.31 19.15
N ALA A 271 12.07 -42.04 18.80
CA ALA A 271 10.90 -41.25 19.13
C ALA A 271 10.39 -40.68 17.81
N LYS A 272 9.19 -41.10 17.40
CA LYS A 272 8.43 -40.53 16.28
C LYS A 272 8.39 -39.01 16.45
N HIS A 273 9.27 -38.30 15.75
CA HIS A 273 9.19 -36.85 15.62
C HIS A 273 7.96 -36.58 14.75
N GLY A 274 6.85 -36.14 15.36
CA GLY A 274 5.73 -35.61 14.61
C GLY A 274 6.26 -34.54 13.66
N LYS A 275 6.10 -34.74 12.35
CA LYS A 275 6.56 -33.81 11.31
C LYS A 275 5.99 -32.43 11.62
N ARG A 276 6.88 -31.48 11.94
CA ARG A 276 6.57 -30.05 12.09
C ARG A 276 6.01 -29.56 10.74
N LYS A 277 4.82 -28.96 10.73
CA LYS A 277 4.37 -28.23 9.56
C LYS A 277 5.02 -26.85 9.61
N LYS A 278 5.87 -26.52 8.63
CA LYS A 278 6.39 -25.15 8.49
C LYS A 278 5.23 -24.20 8.20
N GLU A 279 5.40 -22.90 8.43
CA GLU A 279 4.36 -21.87 8.17
C GLU A 279 3.78 -22.00 6.74
N PHE A 280 4.66 -22.21 5.76
CA PHE A 280 4.36 -22.46 4.35
C PHE A 280 3.76 -23.85 4.05
N GLU A 281 3.35 -24.62 5.05
CA GLU A 281 2.67 -25.92 4.89
C GLU A 281 1.25 -25.88 5.46
N GLN A 282 0.83 -24.73 5.96
CA GLN A 282 -0.50 -24.53 6.52
C GLN A 282 -1.47 -24.18 5.40
N GLY A 283 -2.62 -24.89 5.37
CA GLY A 283 -3.62 -24.70 4.31
C GLY A 283 -4.13 -23.27 4.22
N GLU A 284 -4.23 -22.57 5.35
CA GLU A 284 -4.63 -21.16 5.40
C GLU A 284 -3.67 -20.23 4.65
N TYR A 285 -2.39 -20.60 4.53
CA TYR A 285 -1.41 -19.81 3.79
C TYR A 285 -1.68 -19.80 2.28
N TYR A 286 -2.25 -20.89 1.75
CA TYR A 286 -2.55 -21.03 0.31
C TYR A 286 -4.06 -21.09 0.04
N ILE A 287 -4.85 -20.36 0.82
CA ILE A 287 -6.28 -20.21 0.53
C ILE A 287 -6.42 -19.61 -0.87
N LYS A 288 -7.30 -20.23 -1.66
CA LYS A 288 -7.67 -19.78 -3.02
C LYS A 288 -9.10 -19.27 -3.07
N ASP A 289 -9.82 -19.35 -1.96
CA ASP A 289 -11.19 -18.88 -1.86
C ASP A 289 -11.21 -17.36 -1.98
N ASN A 290 -12.15 -16.85 -2.78
CA ASN A 290 -12.39 -15.44 -2.89
C ASN A 290 -13.42 -15.01 -1.84
N PHE A 291 -13.14 -13.93 -1.12
CA PHE A 291 -14.06 -13.34 -0.16
C PHE A 291 -14.66 -12.09 -0.80
N GLU A 292 -15.98 -12.05 -0.94
CA GLU A 292 -16.67 -10.91 -1.57
C GLU A 292 -16.56 -9.64 -0.71
N ASP A 293 -16.49 -9.84 0.60
CA ASP A 293 -16.36 -8.78 1.60
C ASP A 293 -15.43 -9.21 2.73
N ILE A 294 -14.80 -8.22 3.37
CA ILE A 294 -13.83 -8.40 4.44
C ILE A 294 -14.43 -9.01 5.69
N ILE A 295 -15.73 -8.80 5.91
CA ILE A 295 -16.47 -9.39 7.04
C ILE A 295 -16.53 -10.92 6.88
N GLN A 296 -16.69 -11.43 5.66
CA GLN A 296 -16.68 -12.86 5.37
C GLN A 296 -15.31 -13.49 5.67
N ALA A 297 -14.22 -12.77 5.39
CA ALA A 297 -12.87 -13.24 5.69
C ALA A 297 -12.62 -13.43 7.20
N LEU A 298 -13.42 -12.80 8.07
CA LEU A 298 -13.34 -12.99 9.52
C LEU A 298 -13.78 -14.41 9.92
N ASP A 299 -14.63 -15.08 9.16
CA ASP A 299 -15.11 -16.44 9.46
C ASP A 299 -13.98 -17.47 9.55
N LEU A 300 -12.81 -17.17 8.95
CA LEU A 300 -11.61 -18.00 9.07
C LEU A 300 -11.09 -18.12 10.50
N PHE A 301 -11.27 -17.09 11.34
CA PHE A 301 -10.62 -17.02 12.65
C PHE A 301 -11.44 -16.36 13.77
N LYS A 302 -12.59 -15.76 13.47
CA LYS A 302 -13.35 -14.96 14.44
C LYS A 302 -13.80 -15.77 15.64
N ASP A 303 -13.99 -17.07 15.52
CA ASP A 303 -14.45 -17.95 16.60
C ASP A 303 -13.29 -18.66 17.33
N ASP A 304 -12.06 -18.49 16.86
CA ASP A 304 -10.90 -19.14 17.48
C ASP A 304 -10.55 -18.55 18.85
N PRO A 305 -10.05 -19.38 19.80
CA PRO A 305 -9.61 -18.89 21.09
C PRO A 305 -8.38 -17.98 20.95
N LEU A 306 -8.25 -17.03 21.88
CA LEU A 306 -7.04 -16.20 21.95
C LEU A 306 -5.85 -17.01 22.45
N ILE A 307 -4.69 -16.81 21.82
CA ILE A 307 -3.45 -17.49 22.21
C ILE A 307 -2.89 -16.90 23.50
N PHE A 308 -2.98 -15.59 23.67
CA PHE A 308 -2.51 -14.83 24.83
C PHE A 308 -3.57 -13.80 25.24
N LYS A 309 -3.52 -13.35 26.50
CA LYS A 309 -4.33 -12.22 26.96
C LYS A 309 -4.00 -10.98 26.10
N PRO A 310 -4.99 -10.22 25.60
CA PRO A 310 -4.72 -8.99 24.87
C PRO A 310 -3.84 -8.02 25.67
N GLY A 311 -2.87 -7.38 25.03
CA GLY A 311 -1.89 -6.47 25.64
C GLY A 311 -0.71 -7.14 26.35
N SER A 312 -0.77 -8.45 26.63
CA SER A 312 0.26 -9.14 27.43
C SER A 312 1.51 -9.56 26.66
N THR A 313 1.36 -9.98 25.40
CA THR A 313 2.47 -10.61 24.66
C THR A 313 2.39 -10.34 23.17
N PHE A 314 3.48 -9.84 22.58
CA PHE A 314 3.60 -9.64 21.13
C PHE A 314 3.50 -10.96 20.36
N LEU A 315 2.52 -11.09 19.47
CA LEU A 315 2.34 -12.23 18.57
C LEU A 315 2.00 -11.72 17.17
N TYR A 316 2.95 -11.86 16.24
CA TYR A 316 2.70 -11.51 14.85
C TYR A 316 1.48 -12.27 14.31
N SER A 317 0.55 -11.54 13.70
CA SER A 317 -0.72 -12.09 13.21
C SER A 317 -1.21 -11.33 11.98
N THR A 318 -1.33 -12.04 10.86
CA THR A 318 -2.04 -11.52 9.66
C THR A 318 -3.53 -11.37 9.91
N HIS A 319 -4.15 -12.28 10.66
CA HIS A 319 -5.58 -12.22 10.99
C HIS A 319 -5.94 -10.98 11.82
N ALA A 320 -5.04 -10.52 12.70
CA ALA A 320 -5.21 -9.24 13.39
C ALA A 320 -5.29 -8.05 12.43
N PHE A 321 -4.52 -8.07 11.33
CA PHE A 321 -4.59 -7.05 10.29
C PHE A 321 -5.84 -7.19 9.40
N THR A 322 -6.34 -8.41 9.16
CA THR A 322 -7.63 -8.63 8.49
C THR A 322 -8.79 -8.01 9.28
N LEU A 323 -8.81 -8.19 10.61
CA LEU A 323 -9.80 -7.53 11.47
C LEU A 323 -9.60 -6.00 11.47
N LEU A 324 -8.36 -5.52 11.49
CA LEU A 324 -8.06 -4.09 11.44
C LEU A 324 -8.56 -3.43 10.15
N SER A 325 -8.44 -4.10 9.01
CA SER A 325 -9.00 -3.60 7.74
C SER A 325 -10.53 -3.54 7.77
N ALA A 326 -11.21 -4.50 8.41
CA ALA A 326 -12.67 -4.44 8.61
C ALA A 326 -13.07 -3.26 9.50
N VAL A 327 -12.31 -3.02 10.58
CA VAL A 327 -12.49 -1.83 11.43
C VAL A 327 -12.34 -0.54 10.63
N LEU A 328 -11.32 -0.43 9.77
CA LEU A 328 -11.09 0.77 8.95
C LEU A 328 -12.21 1.01 7.95
N GLU A 329 -12.66 -0.03 7.28
CA GLU A 329 -13.77 0.04 6.33
C GLU A 329 -15.03 0.59 6.99
N ARG A 330 -15.38 0.04 8.16
CA ARG A 330 -16.55 0.48 8.94
C ARG A 330 -16.39 1.88 9.50
N ALA A 331 -15.22 2.23 10.04
CA ALA A 331 -14.93 3.55 10.59
C ALA A 331 -14.97 4.64 9.51
N ALA A 332 -14.46 4.36 8.31
CA ALA A 332 -14.41 5.33 7.23
C ALA A 332 -15.69 5.36 6.36
N GLY A 333 -16.56 4.35 6.49
CA GLY A 333 -17.80 4.23 5.70
C GLY A 333 -17.56 3.98 4.21
N ARG A 334 -16.44 3.34 3.85
CA ARG A 334 -16.03 3.04 2.47
C ARG A 334 -15.24 1.74 2.46
N ARG A 335 -15.28 0.99 1.34
CA ARG A 335 -14.54 -0.27 1.21
C ARG A 335 -13.06 -0.07 1.48
N PHE A 336 -12.44 -1.02 2.17
CA PHE A 336 -11.03 -0.96 2.55
C PHE A 336 -10.11 -0.72 1.35
N LEU A 337 -10.30 -1.47 0.25
CA LEU A 337 -9.48 -1.30 -0.96
C LEU A 337 -9.66 0.08 -1.60
N ASP A 338 -10.87 0.66 -1.57
CA ASP A 338 -11.10 2.00 -2.09
C ASP A 338 -10.38 3.05 -1.24
N LEU A 339 -10.34 2.88 0.09
CA LEU A 339 -9.55 3.74 0.99
C LEU A 339 -8.07 3.68 0.65
N MET A 340 -7.52 2.47 0.51
CA MET A 340 -6.11 2.26 0.19
C MET A 340 -5.74 2.84 -1.18
N MET A 341 -6.56 2.57 -2.21
CA MET A 341 -6.32 3.08 -3.56
C MET A 341 -6.42 4.61 -3.65
N ASN A 342 -7.33 5.23 -2.90
CA ASN A 342 -7.40 6.69 -2.81
C ASN A 342 -6.13 7.25 -2.15
N MET A 343 -5.69 6.68 -1.03
CA MET A 343 -4.45 7.07 -0.36
C MET A 343 -3.23 6.91 -1.29
N PHE A 344 -3.13 5.81 -2.03
CA PHE A 344 -2.05 5.59 -3.00
C PHE A 344 -2.05 6.63 -4.12
N ARG A 345 -3.22 6.99 -4.66
CA ARG A 345 -3.34 8.05 -5.68
C ARG A 345 -2.91 9.41 -5.13
N GLU A 346 -3.32 9.76 -3.92
CA GLU A 346 -2.91 11.01 -3.26
C GLU A 346 -1.39 11.08 -3.03
N LEU A 347 -0.76 9.95 -2.72
CA LEU A 347 0.68 9.81 -2.52
C LEU A 347 1.47 9.63 -3.83
N GLY A 348 0.81 9.58 -4.99
CA GLY A 348 1.46 9.35 -6.30
C GLY A 348 1.96 7.92 -6.51
N MET A 349 1.48 6.95 -5.72
CA MET A 349 1.81 5.52 -5.82
C MET A 349 0.99 4.82 -6.91
N LEU A 350 1.19 5.22 -8.17
CA LEU A 350 0.34 4.81 -9.30
C LEU A 350 0.49 3.33 -9.70
N ASN A 351 1.60 2.69 -9.31
CA ASN A 351 1.89 1.28 -9.61
C ASN A 351 1.73 0.38 -8.38
N THR A 352 0.98 0.83 -7.36
CA THR A 352 0.63 0.02 -6.19
C THR A 352 -0.85 -0.32 -6.26
N VAL A 353 -1.13 -1.61 -6.47
CA VAL A 353 -2.48 -2.12 -6.73
C VAL A 353 -2.73 -3.38 -5.90
N PRO A 354 -4.00 -3.72 -5.59
CA PRO A 354 -4.32 -5.04 -5.06
C PRO A 354 -3.91 -6.14 -6.05
N ASP A 355 -3.42 -7.25 -5.51
CA ASP A 355 -3.07 -8.43 -6.29
C ASP A 355 -4.32 -9.31 -6.50
N GLU A 356 -5.13 -8.92 -7.47
CA GLU A 356 -6.33 -9.66 -7.87
C GLU A 356 -5.98 -10.70 -8.96
N ASN A 357 -6.69 -11.83 -8.98
CA ASN A 357 -6.40 -12.92 -9.92
C ASN A 357 -6.83 -12.61 -11.37
N ASP A 358 -7.78 -11.68 -11.57
CA ASP A 358 -8.38 -11.42 -12.87
C ASP A 358 -7.63 -10.38 -13.72
N PRO A 359 -7.29 -9.17 -13.22
CA PRO A 359 -6.64 -8.16 -14.04
C PRO A 359 -5.15 -8.45 -14.24
N ILE A 360 -4.68 -8.30 -15.49
CA ILE A 360 -3.24 -8.31 -15.78
C ILE A 360 -2.61 -7.06 -15.15
N ILE A 361 -1.67 -7.28 -14.24
CA ILE A 361 -0.83 -6.22 -13.67
C ILE A 361 0.40 -6.07 -14.56
N TYR A 362 0.53 -4.94 -15.24
CA TYR A 362 1.67 -4.64 -16.10
C TYR A 362 2.98 -4.55 -15.30
N ASN A 363 4.08 -4.99 -15.93
CA ASN A 363 5.44 -5.02 -15.36
C ASN A 363 5.57 -5.81 -14.05
N ARG A 364 4.63 -6.69 -13.76
CA ARG A 364 4.70 -7.59 -12.61
C ARG A 364 5.79 -8.65 -12.82
N ALA A 365 6.66 -8.81 -11.83
CA ALA A 365 7.61 -9.92 -11.73
C ALA A 365 6.95 -11.22 -11.22
#